data_AF-A0A959F280-F1
#
_entry.id   AF-A0A959F280-F1
#
_cell.length_a   1.000
_cell.length_b   1.000
_cell.length_c   1.000
_cell.angle_alpha   90.00
_cell.angle_beta   90.00
_cell.angle_gamma   90.00
#
_symmetry.space_group_name_H-M   'P 1'
#
loop_
_entity.id
_entity.type
_entity.pdbx_description
1 polymer ?
#
loop_
_entity_poly.entity_id
_entity_poly.type
_entity_poly.pdbx_seq_one_letter_code
_entity_poly.pdbx_strand_id
1 'polypeptide(L)'
;MKRLLSILSVLFLAFPVFLPAQSEAPPLTLATPRNAVHVHLYYLQPDSYQPELAARVIYGVPDSARRNKLAIQLKQIFDGKGLYVRLNQLPDKPDYADTLSGNANFTPFPIDLPQVYLEQIDGKWYYSPETVGQIAQLHEEVYPFGADFIVNLLPKFGNRSVMGLKAWQWLGLFLLLAVAFLVHLALSRILNPVARRLTRSKRFPSLIEPRLVRKLARLASMIVLLQVLKLLLPMLMLPIE
;
A
#
# COMPACT_ATOMS: atom_id res chain seq x y z
N MET A 1 -0.74 -18.61 -50.11
CA MET A 1 -0.96 -17.32 -49.43
C MET A 1 -2.37 -17.14 -48.85
N LYS A 2 -3.46 -17.57 -49.52
CA LYS A 2 -4.83 -17.45 -48.98
C LYS A 2 -5.09 -18.22 -47.68
N ARG A 3 -4.47 -19.40 -47.49
CA ARG A 3 -4.60 -20.21 -46.25
C ARG A 3 -3.85 -19.64 -45.03
N LEU A 4 -2.78 -18.86 -45.24
CA LEU A 4 -2.04 -18.21 -44.15
C LEU A 4 -2.80 -16.98 -43.63
N LEU A 5 -3.53 -16.28 -44.51
CA LEU A 5 -4.40 -15.16 -44.14
C LEU A 5 -5.61 -15.66 -43.32
N SER A 6 -6.19 -16.81 -43.64
CA SER A 6 -7.34 -17.36 -42.93
C SER A 6 -7.01 -17.80 -41.48
N ILE A 7 -5.78 -18.27 -41.23
CA ILE A 7 -5.35 -18.65 -39.87
C ILE A 7 -5.10 -17.40 -39.01
N LEU A 8 -4.64 -16.30 -39.62
CA LEU A 8 -4.45 -15.02 -38.92
C LEU A 8 -5.79 -14.35 -38.55
N SER A 9 -6.84 -14.55 -39.34
CA SER A 9 -8.19 -14.03 -39.05
C SER A 9 -8.93 -14.78 -37.96
N VAL A 10 -8.67 -16.08 -37.76
CA VAL A 10 -9.29 -16.87 -36.68
C VAL A 10 -8.59 -16.61 -35.33
N LEU A 11 -7.30 -16.27 -35.32
CA LEU A 11 -6.56 -15.96 -34.10
C LEU A 11 -6.96 -14.61 -33.45
N PHE A 12 -7.57 -13.70 -34.22
CA PHE A 12 -8.02 -12.40 -33.72
C PHE A 12 -9.41 -12.44 -33.05
N LEU A 13 -10.17 -13.54 -33.23
CA LEU A 13 -11.53 -13.72 -32.73
C LEU A 13 -11.60 -14.43 -31.36
N ALA A 14 -10.46 -14.81 -30.78
CA ALA A 14 -10.38 -15.50 -29.49
C ALA A 14 -9.86 -14.60 -28.35
N PHE A 15 -9.88 -13.28 -28.50
CA PHE A 15 -9.63 -12.38 -27.37
C PHE A 15 -10.94 -12.16 -26.61
N PRO A 16 -11.12 -12.74 -25.41
CA PRO A 16 -12.26 -12.40 -24.58
C PRO A 16 -12.16 -10.91 -24.26
N VAL A 17 -13.15 -10.15 -24.73
CA VAL A 17 -13.37 -8.78 -24.28
C VAL A 17 -13.84 -8.88 -22.84
N PHE A 18 -12.91 -8.76 -21.90
CA PHE A 18 -13.25 -8.58 -20.49
C PHE A 18 -13.92 -7.21 -20.37
N LEU A 19 -15.26 -7.20 -20.35
CA LEU A 19 -16.00 -6.02 -19.92
C LEU A 19 -15.71 -5.83 -18.43
N PRO A 20 -15.18 -4.67 -18.00
CA PRO A 20 -15.02 -4.41 -16.58
C PRO A 20 -16.40 -4.47 -15.92
N ALA A 21 -16.54 -5.31 -14.89
CA ALA A 21 -17.73 -5.34 -14.07
C ALA A 21 -17.86 -3.98 -13.37
N GLN A 22 -18.89 -3.22 -13.73
CA GLN A 22 -19.12 -1.89 -13.19
C GLN A 22 -19.73 -2.05 -11.79
N SER A 23 -18.95 -1.79 -10.74
CA SER A 23 -19.44 -1.78 -9.37
C SER A 23 -20.32 -0.54 -9.16
N GLU A 24 -21.58 -0.76 -8.79
CA GLU A 24 -22.55 0.31 -8.55
C GLU A 24 -22.12 1.18 -7.36
N ALA A 25 -22.34 2.49 -7.47
CA ALA A 25 -21.92 3.43 -6.43
C ALA A 25 -22.72 3.20 -5.12
N PRO A 26 -22.05 3.15 -3.95
CA PRO A 26 -22.74 2.96 -2.70
C PRO A 26 -23.59 4.18 -2.35
N PRO A 27 -24.79 3.97 -1.79
CA PRO A 27 -25.61 5.07 -1.30
C PRO A 27 -24.92 5.72 -0.08
N LEU A 28 -24.97 7.04 0.01
CA LEU A 28 -24.31 7.84 1.05
C LEU A 28 -25.14 7.91 2.35
N THR A 29 -25.68 6.78 2.80
CA THR A 29 -26.57 6.73 3.98
C THR A 29 -25.79 6.70 5.29
N LEU A 30 -24.65 6.01 5.31
CA LEU A 30 -23.86 5.69 6.51
C LEU A 30 -24.68 4.92 7.56
N ALA A 31 -25.72 4.21 7.12
CA ALA A 31 -26.69 3.60 8.03
C ALA A 31 -26.15 2.33 8.72
N THR A 32 -25.14 1.67 8.15
CA THR A 32 -24.55 0.44 8.68
C THR A 32 -23.02 0.53 8.66
N PRO A 33 -22.30 -0.23 9.52
CA PRO A 33 -20.84 -0.29 9.46
C PRO A 33 -20.34 -0.66 8.06
N ARG A 34 -21.00 -1.64 7.42
CA ARG A 34 -20.70 -2.04 6.04
C ARG A 34 -20.85 -0.89 5.06
N ASN A 35 -21.96 -0.14 5.11
CA ASN A 35 -22.18 0.97 4.19
C ASN A 35 -21.16 2.09 4.39
N ALA A 36 -20.84 2.46 5.64
CA ALA A 36 -19.84 3.47 5.93
C ALA A 36 -18.46 3.10 5.37
N VAL A 37 -17.99 1.88 5.64
CA VAL A 37 -16.71 1.41 5.09
C VAL A 37 -16.74 1.30 3.57
N HIS A 38 -17.86 0.88 2.98
CA HIS A 38 -18.02 0.82 1.52
C HIS A 38 -17.92 2.22 0.89
N VAL A 39 -18.63 3.22 1.44
CA VAL A 39 -18.53 4.62 0.98
C VAL A 39 -17.09 5.12 1.07
N HIS A 40 -16.41 4.89 2.20
CA HIS A 40 -15.02 5.29 2.38
C HIS A 40 -14.10 4.72 1.28
N LEU A 41 -14.15 3.40 1.06
CA LEU A 41 -13.21 2.73 0.17
C LEU A 41 -13.55 2.91 -1.30
N TYR A 42 -14.84 2.93 -1.66
CA TYR A 42 -15.30 3.05 -3.04
C TYR A 42 -14.86 4.38 -3.66
N TYR A 43 -15.11 5.51 -2.99
CA TYR A 43 -14.79 6.83 -3.56
C TYR A 43 -13.29 7.18 -3.51
N LEU A 44 -12.46 6.26 -3.04
CA LEU A 44 -11.01 6.35 -3.13
C LEU A 44 -10.42 5.31 -4.10
N GLN A 45 -11.25 4.56 -4.81
CA GLN A 45 -10.80 3.71 -5.92
C GLN A 45 -10.46 4.57 -7.14
N PRO A 46 -9.54 4.10 -8.01
CA PRO A 46 -9.12 4.88 -9.17
C PRO A 46 -10.24 5.24 -10.14
N ASP A 47 -11.27 4.38 -10.26
CA ASP A 47 -12.37 4.56 -11.22
C ASP A 47 -13.53 5.43 -10.68
N SER A 48 -13.54 5.67 -9.36
CA SER A 48 -14.60 6.39 -8.64
C SER A 48 -14.02 7.46 -7.71
N TYR A 49 -12.84 7.99 -8.02
CA TYR A 49 -12.04 8.86 -7.16
C TYR A 49 -12.73 10.21 -6.88
N GLN A 50 -13.39 10.31 -5.73
CA GLN A 50 -14.08 11.50 -5.21
C GLN A 50 -13.85 11.61 -3.69
N PRO A 51 -12.66 12.06 -3.25
CA PRO A 51 -12.27 12.07 -1.84
C PRO A 51 -13.25 12.81 -0.92
N GLU A 52 -13.98 13.79 -1.43
CA GLU A 52 -15.01 14.54 -0.71
C GLU A 52 -16.16 13.64 -0.23
N LEU A 53 -16.52 12.63 -1.03
CA LEU A 53 -17.57 11.67 -0.68
C LEU A 53 -17.06 10.61 0.29
N ALA A 54 -15.82 10.14 0.09
CA ALA A 54 -15.16 9.24 1.02
C ALA A 54 -15.03 9.88 2.41
N ALA A 55 -14.70 11.17 2.47
CA ALA A 55 -14.52 11.92 3.71
C ALA A 55 -15.79 12.12 4.54
N ARG A 56 -16.98 11.79 4.04
CA ARG A 56 -18.23 11.87 4.81
C ARG A 56 -18.26 10.96 6.03
N VAL A 57 -17.43 9.91 6.05
CA VAL A 57 -17.27 8.98 7.17
C VAL A 57 -16.36 9.50 8.28
N ILE A 58 -15.68 10.64 8.07
CA ILE A 58 -14.79 11.28 9.04
C ILE A 58 -15.59 12.34 9.80
N TYR A 59 -15.95 12.03 11.05
CA TYR A 59 -16.72 12.93 11.91
C TYR A 59 -15.83 13.96 12.63
N GLY A 60 -16.41 15.10 13.03
CA GLY A 60 -15.75 16.06 13.94
C GLY A 60 -14.62 16.92 13.37
N VAL A 61 -14.36 16.89 12.05
CA VAL A 61 -13.29 17.68 11.41
C VAL A 61 -13.89 18.78 10.53
N PRO A 62 -13.97 20.06 10.95
CA PRO A 62 -14.64 21.11 10.18
C PRO A 62 -13.98 21.43 8.84
N ASP A 63 -12.64 21.45 8.81
CA ASP A 63 -11.88 21.73 7.59
C ASP A 63 -12.00 20.58 6.58
N SER A 64 -12.66 20.88 5.45
CA SER A 64 -12.87 19.91 4.37
C SER A 64 -11.58 19.37 3.77
N ALA A 65 -10.53 20.20 3.63
CA ALA A 65 -9.27 19.76 3.04
C ALA A 65 -8.57 18.75 3.96
N ARG A 66 -8.50 19.06 5.26
CA ARG A 66 -8.01 18.12 6.28
C ARG A 66 -8.86 16.86 6.35
N ARG A 67 -10.19 16.95 6.26
CA ARG A 67 -11.08 15.78 6.30
C ARG A 67 -10.83 14.84 5.11
N ASN A 68 -10.69 15.39 3.91
CA ASN A 68 -10.34 14.62 2.71
C ASN A 68 -8.97 13.96 2.86
N LYS A 69 -7.98 14.70 3.37
CA LYS A 69 -6.64 14.16 3.64
C LYS A 69 -6.70 12.97 4.60
N LEU A 70 -7.46 13.08 5.70
CA LEU A 70 -7.58 12.01 6.70
C LEU A 70 -8.24 10.75 6.11
N ALA A 71 -9.27 10.89 5.27
CA ALA A 71 -9.87 9.76 4.57
C ALA A 71 -8.85 9.06 3.65
N ILE A 72 -8.09 9.83 2.87
CA ILE A 72 -7.04 9.28 2.00
C ILE A 72 -5.96 8.54 2.83
N GLN A 73 -5.48 9.16 3.92
CA GLN A 73 -4.48 8.57 4.79
C GLN A 73 -4.99 7.28 5.44
N LEU A 74 -6.26 7.23 5.85
CA LEU A 74 -6.86 6.03 6.44
C LEU A 74 -6.88 4.86 5.45
N LYS A 75 -7.25 5.09 4.18
CA LYS A 75 -7.12 4.06 3.15
C LYS A 75 -5.65 3.64 2.94
N GLN A 76 -4.73 4.60 2.91
CA GLN A 76 -3.30 4.29 2.74
C GLN A 76 -2.73 3.47 3.90
N ILE A 77 -3.23 3.64 5.13
CA ILE A 77 -2.88 2.79 6.28
C ILE A 77 -3.32 1.35 6.01
N PHE A 78 -4.57 1.14 5.54
CA PHE A 78 -5.06 -0.20 5.20
C PHE A 78 -4.21 -0.83 4.09
N ASP A 79 -4.00 -0.10 2.99
CA ASP A 79 -3.21 -0.57 1.86
C ASP A 79 -1.76 -0.88 2.26
N GLY A 80 -1.13 0.01 3.04
CA GLY A 80 0.27 -0.11 3.44
C GLY A 80 0.52 -1.23 4.45
N LYS A 81 -0.48 -1.55 5.29
CA LYS A 81 -0.45 -2.73 6.18
C LYS A 81 -0.93 -4.01 5.49
N GLY A 82 -1.37 -3.95 4.23
CA GLY A 82 -1.92 -5.10 3.51
C GLY A 82 -3.27 -5.59 4.04
N LEU A 83 -4.03 -4.72 4.71
CA LEU A 83 -5.30 -5.04 5.33
C LEU A 83 -6.44 -4.90 4.32
N TYR A 84 -6.88 -6.04 3.78
CA TYR A 84 -7.97 -6.08 2.80
C TYR A 84 -9.34 -6.20 3.47
N VAL A 85 -10.21 -5.21 3.24
CA VAL A 85 -11.57 -5.20 3.78
C VAL A 85 -12.49 -6.06 2.93
N ARG A 86 -12.98 -7.16 3.52
CA ARG A 86 -13.98 -8.04 2.91
C ARG A 86 -15.39 -7.51 3.18
N LEU A 87 -15.92 -6.62 2.34
CA LEU A 87 -17.22 -5.96 2.53
C LEU A 87 -18.39 -6.91 2.84
N ASN A 88 -18.36 -8.14 2.31
CA ASN A 88 -19.37 -9.17 2.57
C ASN A 88 -19.35 -9.73 3.99
N GLN A 89 -18.26 -9.54 4.74
CA GLN A 89 -18.12 -9.96 6.13
C GLN A 89 -18.48 -8.86 7.13
N LEU A 90 -18.71 -7.62 6.65
CA LEU A 90 -19.01 -6.49 7.52
C LEU A 90 -20.49 -6.51 7.94
N PRO A 91 -20.80 -6.08 9.18
CA PRO A 91 -22.18 -5.98 9.65
C PRO A 91 -23.01 -5.03 8.80
N ASP A 92 -24.18 -5.49 8.37
CA ASP A 92 -25.14 -4.72 7.58
C ASP A 92 -26.40 -4.35 8.36
N LYS A 93 -26.29 -4.26 9.69
CA LYS A 93 -27.38 -3.87 10.57
C LYS A 93 -27.11 -2.48 11.17
N PRO A 94 -28.10 -1.57 11.18
CA PRO A 94 -27.91 -0.24 11.77
C PRO A 94 -27.67 -0.25 13.27
N ASP A 95 -28.26 -1.22 13.97
CA ASP A 95 -28.22 -1.46 15.41
C ASP A 95 -27.13 -2.48 15.79
N TYR A 96 -26.07 -2.58 14.98
CA TYR A 96 -24.95 -3.46 15.31
C TYR A 96 -24.34 -3.07 16.66
N ALA A 97 -24.23 -4.06 17.54
CA ALA A 97 -23.52 -3.97 18.80
C ALA A 97 -22.46 -5.06 18.85
N ASP A 98 -21.27 -4.70 19.31
CA ASP A 98 -20.17 -5.64 19.52
C ASP A 98 -20.57 -6.67 20.58
N THR A 99 -20.39 -7.96 20.28
CA THR A 99 -20.86 -9.04 21.15
C THR A 99 -20.06 -9.21 22.44
N LEU A 100 -18.86 -8.64 22.52
CA LEU A 100 -17.98 -8.72 23.69
C LEU A 100 -18.23 -7.53 24.63
N SER A 101 -18.38 -6.33 24.09
CA SER A 101 -18.52 -5.10 24.87
C SER A 101 -19.98 -4.63 25.04
N GLY A 102 -20.88 -5.05 24.16
CA GLY A 102 -22.26 -4.56 24.09
C GLY A 102 -22.40 -3.14 23.53
N ASN A 103 -21.29 -2.52 23.11
CA ASN A 103 -21.27 -1.15 22.61
C ASN A 103 -21.56 -1.11 21.10
N ALA A 104 -22.11 0.00 20.62
CA ALA A 104 -22.32 0.27 19.20
C ALA A 104 -21.02 0.70 18.51
N ASN A 105 -19.98 -0.15 18.60
CA ASN A 105 -18.69 0.03 17.93
C ASN A 105 -18.40 -1.17 17.02
N PHE A 106 -17.65 -0.95 15.94
CA PHE A 106 -17.22 -2.00 15.03
C PHE A 106 -15.78 -1.78 14.59
N THR A 107 -14.92 -2.76 14.84
CA THR A 107 -13.50 -2.70 14.49
C THR A 107 -13.24 -3.59 13.26
N PRO A 108 -12.92 -3.05 12.08
CA PRO A 108 -12.69 -3.86 10.88
C PRO A 108 -11.54 -4.86 11.01
N PHE A 109 -10.49 -4.51 11.76
CA PHE A 109 -9.29 -5.34 11.96
C PHE A 109 -8.91 -5.37 13.44
N PRO A 110 -9.62 -6.13 14.30
CA PRO A 110 -9.45 -6.08 15.75
C PRO A 110 -8.07 -6.57 16.23
N ILE A 111 -7.37 -7.40 15.44
CA ILE A 111 -6.05 -7.93 15.79
C ILE A 111 -4.95 -6.99 15.26
N ASP A 112 -5.01 -6.62 13.98
CA ASP A 112 -3.93 -5.90 13.30
C ASP A 112 -4.00 -4.37 13.45
N LEU A 113 -5.19 -3.82 13.70
CA LEU A 113 -5.44 -2.38 13.79
C LEU A 113 -6.59 -2.03 14.74
N PRO A 114 -6.49 -2.42 16.04
CA PRO A 114 -7.55 -2.22 17.03
C PRO A 114 -7.93 -0.75 17.27
N GLN A 115 -7.02 0.17 16.95
CA GLN A 115 -7.22 1.61 17.12
C GLN A 115 -8.18 2.22 16.09
N VAL A 116 -8.46 1.51 14.99
CA VAL A 116 -9.35 1.98 13.93
C VAL A 116 -10.68 1.25 14.05
N TYR A 117 -11.68 1.97 14.53
CA TYR A 117 -13.04 1.46 14.68
C TYR A 117 -14.07 2.52 14.29
N LEU A 118 -15.27 2.03 13.98
CA LEU A 118 -16.45 2.84 13.73
C LEU A 118 -17.32 2.86 14.97
N GLU A 119 -18.05 3.95 15.15
CA GLU A 119 -19.08 4.09 16.17
C GLU A 119 -20.32 4.77 15.59
N GLN A 120 -21.45 4.57 16.26
CA GLN A 120 -22.70 5.20 15.87
C GLN A 120 -22.86 6.57 16.54
N ILE A 121 -22.99 7.62 15.71
CA ILE A 121 -23.23 9.01 16.12
C ILE A 121 -24.48 9.49 15.40
N ASP A 122 -25.49 9.93 16.16
CA ASP A 122 -26.77 10.43 15.62
C ASP A 122 -27.43 9.47 14.59
N GLY A 123 -27.38 8.16 14.86
CA GLY A 123 -27.97 7.14 14.01
C GLY A 123 -27.20 6.81 12.73
N LYS A 124 -25.98 7.33 12.57
CA LYS A 124 -25.08 7.05 11.44
C LYS A 124 -23.74 6.53 11.93
N TRP A 125 -23.09 5.73 11.11
CA TRP A 125 -21.80 5.13 11.40
C TRP A 125 -20.67 5.98 10.82
N TYR A 126 -19.74 6.36 11.69
CA TYR A 126 -18.54 7.11 11.35
C TYR A 126 -17.31 6.43 11.93
N TYR A 127 -16.14 6.74 11.40
CA TYR A 127 -14.91 6.45 12.15
C TYR A 127 -14.91 7.29 13.43
N SER A 128 -14.59 6.66 14.55
CA SER A 128 -14.70 7.30 15.86
C SER A 128 -13.78 8.52 15.97
N PRO A 129 -14.10 9.52 16.80
CA PRO A 129 -13.21 10.65 17.06
C PRO A 129 -11.80 10.22 17.49
N GLU A 130 -11.68 9.13 18.25
CA GLU A 130 -10.38 8.55 18.64
C GLU A 130 -9.62 8.02 17.42
N THR A 131 -10.30 7.29 16.54
CA THR A 131 -9.75 6.82 15.27
C THR A 131 -9.24 8.00 14.46
N VAL A 132 -10.10 9.01 14.26
CA VAL A 132 -9.79 10.21 13.47
C VAL A 132 -8.58 10.97 14.04
N GLY A 133 -8.47 11.04 15.37
CA GLY A 133 -7.32 11.65 16.06
C GLY A 133 -6.01 10.89 15.84
N GLN A 134 -6.05 9.58 15.64
CA GLN A 134 -4.88 8.71 15.49
C GLN A 134 -4.43 8.51 14.03
N ILE A 135 -5.26 8.84 13.03
CA ILE A 135 -4.94 8.62 11.60
C ILE A 135 -3.55 9.19 11.24
N ALA A 136 -3.23 10.41 11.67
CA ALA A 136 -1.97 11.05 11.30
C ALA A 136 -0.75 10.28 11.83
N GLN A 137 -0.81 9.84 13.09
CA GLN A 137 0.26 9.07 13.71
C GLN A 137 0.38 7.67 13.08
N LEU A 138 -0.74 6.96 12.94
CA LEU A 138 -0.77 5.62 12.32
C LEU A 138 -0.25 5.67 10.87
N HIS A 139 -0.52 6.75 10.15
CA HIS A 139 -0.04 6.95 8.79
C HIS A 139 1.47 7.18 8.75
N GLU A 140 2.02 7.98 9.67
CA GLU A 140 3.46 8.19 9.81
C GLU A 140 4.21 6.90 10.21
N GLU A 141 3.60 6.05 11.03
CA GLU A 141 4.15 4.73 11.38
C GLU A 141 4.27 3.80 10.15
N VAL A 142 3.31 3.88 9.22
CA VAL A 142 3.32 3.09 7.98
C VAL A 142 4.26 3.70 6.92
N TYR A 143 4.29 5.03 6.82
CA TYR A 143 5.07 5.78 5.82
C TYR A 143 6.04 6.77 6.49
N PRO A 144 7.11 6.29 7.16
CA PRO A 144 8.05 7.17 7.86
C PRO A 144 8.80 8.07 6.89
N PHE A 145 9.26 9.22 7.38
CA PHE A 145 10.07 10.20 6.63
C PHE A 145 9.39 10.82 5.40
N GLY A 146 8.06 10.89 5.38
CA GLY A 146 7.32 11.53 4.28
C GLY A 146 7.27 10.70 2.99
N ALA A 147 7.44 9.37 3.11
CA ALA A 147 7.30 8.46 1.97
C ALA A 147 5.88 8.50 1.35
N ASP A 148 4.90 9.04 2.07
CA ASP A 148 3.55 9.29 1.58
C ASP A 148 3.48 10.32 0.44
N PHE A 149 4.43 11.25 0.34
CA PHE A 149 4.53 12.15 -0.81
C PHE A 149 4.63 11.38 -2.11
N ILE A 150 5.41 10.29 -2.12
CA ILE A 150 5.54 9.40 -3.28
C ILE A 150 4.16 8.79 -3.55
N VAL A 151 3.55 8.14 -2.55
CA VAL A 151 2.23 7.48 -2.68
C VAL A 151 1.12 8.41 -3.16
N ASN A 152 1.12 9.69 -2.77
CA ASN A 152 0.14 10.68 -3.21
C ASN A 152 0.39 11.18 -4.65
N LEU A 153 1.64 11.13 -5.12
CA LEU A 153 2.02 11.54 -6.47
C LEU A 153 1.81 10.41 -7.48
N LEU A 154 2.05 9.15 -7.09
CA LEU A 154 2.00 7.98 -7.99
C LEU A 154 0.66 7.81 -8.75
N PRO A 155 -0.54 7.92 -8.13
CA PRO A 155 -1.81 7.72 -8.82
C PRO A 155 -2.10 8.78 -9.89
N LYS A 156 -1.51 9.98 -9.77
CA LYS A 156 -1.71 11.09 -10.70
C LYS A 156 -0.97 10.92 -12.03
N PHE A 157 0.03 10.04 -12.10
CA PHE A 157 0.87 9.83 -13.29
C PHE A 157 0.24 8.91 -14.35
N GLY A 158 -1.02 8.51 -14.19
CA GLY A 158 -1.82 7.94 -15.28
C GLY A 158 -2.24 6.51 -15.00
N ASN A 159 -3.53 6.33 -14.77
CA ASN A 159 -4.18 5.07 -14.42
C ASN A 159 -4.18 4.01 -15.53
N ARG A 160 -3.51 4.27 -16.67
CA ARG A 160 -3.40 3.32 -17.78
C ARG A 160 -2.40 2.24 -17.41
N SER A 161 -2.88 1.01 -17.28
CA SER A 161 -2.03 -0.17 -17.15
C SER A 161 -1.38 -0.48 -18.49
N VAL A 162 -0.06 -0.68 -18.46
CA VAL A 162 0.70 -1.22 -19.59
C VAL A 162 1.15 -2.61 -19.15
N MET A 163 0.65 -3.65 -19.82
CA MET A 163 0.88 -5.07 -19.46
C MET A 163 0.44 -5.43 -18.01
N GLY A 164 -0.70 -4.92 -17.56
CA GLY A 164 -1.26 -5.24 -16.24
C GLY A 164 -0.61 -4.50 -15.06
N LEU A 165 0.48 -3.75 -15.30
CA LEU A 165 1.14 -2.90 -14.31
C LEU A 165 0.93 -1.42 -14.64
N LYS A 166 0.70 -0.60 -13.62
CA LYS A 166 0.59 0.86 -13.75
C LYS A 166 1.97 1.49 -13.96
N ALA A 167 2.03 2.64 -14.64
CA ALA A 167 3.29 3.30 -15.00
C ALA A 167 4.22 3.57 -13.80
N TRP A 168 3.65 3.90 -12.64
CA TRP A 168 4.41 4.08 -11.41
C TRP A 168 4.96 2.79 -10.80
N GLN A 169 4.34 1.63 -11.06
CA GLN A 169 4.87 0.34 -10.59
C GLN A 169 6.16 -0.01 -11.34
N TRP A 170 6.22 0.31 -12.63
CA TRP A 170 7.46 0.23 -13.41
C TRP A 170 8.53 1.18 -12.88
N LEU A 171 8.16 2.41 -12.54
CA LEU A 171 9.09 3.37 -11.93
C LEU A 171 9.58 2.88 -10.56
N GLY A 172 8.70 2.34 -9.72
CA GLY A 172 9.04 1.76 -8.42
C GLY A 172 10.00 0.57 -8.54
N LEU A 173 9.76 -0.32 -9.51
CA LEU A 173 10.66 -1.44 -9.80
C LEU A 173 12.04 -0.96 -10.29
N PHE A 174 12.07 0.03 -11.18
CA PHE A 174 13.32 0.63 -11.65
C PHE A 174 14.10 1.30 -10.52
N LEU A 175 13.41 2.07 -9.66
CA LEU A 175 14.00 2.69 -8.48
C LEU A 175 14.55 1.64 -7.51
N LEU A 176 13.84 0.54 -7.30
CA LEU A 176 14.28 -0.56 -6.46
C LEU A 176 15.58 -1.19 -6.99
N LEU A 177 15.66 -1.45 -8.30
CA LEU A 177 16.89 -1.91 -8.95
C LEU A 177 18.03 -0.90 -8.80
N ALA A 178 17.74 0.40 -8.95
CA ALA A 178 18.72 1.46 -8.77
C ALA A 178 19.25 1.53 -7.32
N VAL A 179 18.38 1.48 -6.31
CA VAL A 179 18.78 1.46 -4.90
C VAL A 179 19.57 0.20 -4.56
N ALA A 180 19.12 -0.97 -5.03
CA ALA A 180 19.85 -2.22 -4.87
C ALA A 180 21.28 -2.13 -5.45
N PHE A 181 21.41 -1.54 -6.63
CA PHE A 181 22.70 -1.30 -7.29
C PHE A 181 23.56 -0.31 -6.50
N LEU A 182 22.99 0.81 -6.03
CA LEU A 182 23.70 1.81 -5.23
C LEU A 182 24.20 1.24 -3.90
N VAL A 183 23.39 0.44 -3.21
CA VAL A 183 23.79 -0.26 -1.98
C VAL A 183 24.95 -1.21 -2.26
N HIS A 184 24.85 -2.02 -3.32
CA HIS A 184 25.92 -2.93 -3.71
C HIS A 184 27.22 -2.18 -4.02
N LEU A 185 27.12 -1.05 -4.72
CA LEU A 185 28.26 -0.19 -5.05
C LEU A 185 28.89 0.42 -3.79
N ALA A 186 28.07 0.96 -2.87
CA ALA A 186 28.51 1.54 -1.61
C ALA A 186 29.23 0.51 -0.73
N LEU A 187 28.65 -0.67 -0.52
CA LEU A 187 29.28 -1.76 0.25
C LEU A 187 30.61 -2.19 -0.39
N SER A 188 30.63 -2.37 -1.70
CA SER A 188 31.85 -2.74 -2.42
C SER A 188 32.93 -1.65 -2.34
N ARG A 189 32.55 -0.37 -2.34
CA ARG A 189 33.48 0.76 -2.19
C ARG A 189 34.02 0.90 -0.77
N ILE A 190 33.26 0.55 0.26
CA ILE A 190 33.69 0.64 1.67
C ILE A 190 34.51 -0.60 2.07
N LEU A 191 34.05 -1.80 1.73
CA LEU A 191 34.66 -3.05 2.21
C LEU A 191 36.02 -3.36 1.55
N ASN A 192 36.20 -3.00 0.28
CA ASN A 192 37.46 -3.23 -0.43
C ASN A 192 38.68 -2.47 0.16
N PRO A 193 38.62 -1.16 0.44
CA PRO A 193 39.72 -0.43 1.07
C PRO A 193 39.91 -0.82 2.54
N VAL A 194 38.84 -1.09 3.29
CA VAL A 194 38.92 -1.58 4.67
C VAL A 194 39.66 -2.91 4.72
N ALA A 195 39.29 -3.87 3.86
CA ALA A 195 39.99 -5.14 3.75
C ALA A 195 41.48 -4.95 3.45
N ARG A 196 41.83 -4.15 2.44
CA ARG A 196 43.23 -3.86 2.08
C ARG A 196 44.02 -3.20 3.21
N ARG A 197 43.38 -2.33 4.00
CA ARG A 197 44.01 -1.68 5.17
C ARG A 197 44.26 -2.68 6.30
N LEU A 198 43.32 -3.59 6.57
CA LEU A 198 43.50 -4.64 7.58
C LEU A 198 44.58 -5.66 7.18
N THR A 199 44.70 -6.04 5.90
CA THR A 199 45.74 -7.00 5.47
C THR A 199 47.16 -6.40 5.49
N ARG A 200 47.31 -5.07 5.38
CA ARG A 200 48.61 -4.39 5.49
C ARG A 200 49.06 -4.14 6.94
N SER A 201 48.19 -4.36 7.92
CA SER A 201 48.51 -4.22 9.34
C SER A 201 49.38 -5.39 9.81
N LYS A 202 50.52 -5.08 10.44
CA LYS A 202 51.50 -6.07 10.96
C LYS A 202 50.94 -7.04 12.02
N ARG A 203 49.68 -6.88 12.48
CA ARG A 203 49.04 -7.75 13.48
C ARG A 203 48.33 -8.99 12.92
N PHE A 204 47.94 -9.01 11.64
CA PHE A 204 47.19 -10.14 11.04
C PHE A 204 47.62 -10.36 9.58
N PRO A 205 48.79 -11.00 9.31
CA PRO A 205 49.47 -10.90 8.02
C PRO A 205 48.79 -11.62 6.84
N SER A 206 47.73 -12.40 7.05
CA SER A 206 47.14 -13.22 6.00
C SER A 206 45.74 -13.79 6.30
N LEU A 207 45.11 -13.47 7.43
CA LEU A 207 43.90 -14.16 7.88
C LEU A 207 42.62 -13.76 7.13
N ILE A 208 42.62 -12.63 6.41
CA ILE A 208 41.45 -12.15 5.68
C ILE A 208 41.68 -12.38 4.19
N GLU A 209 41.29 -13.58 3.72
CA GLU A 209 41.29 -13.85 2.29
C GLU A 209 40.39 -12.86 1.55
N PRO A 210 40.84 -12.27 0.42
CA PRO A 210 40.02 -11.39 -0.41
C PRO A 210 38.70 -12.04 -0.85
N ARG A 211 38.69 -13.38 -0.96
CA ARG A 211 37.50 -14.19 -1.26
C ARG A 211 36.47 -14.12 -0.13
N LEU A 212 36.90 -14.18 1.14
CA LEU A 212 36.03 -14.12 2.30
C LEU A 212 35.39 -12.73 2.43
N VAL A 213 36.14 -11.67 2.19
CA VAL A 213 35.61 -10.28 2.15
C VAL A 213 34.54 -10.13 1.08
N ARG A 214 34.78 -10.65 -0.12
CA ARG A 214 33.81 -10.60 -1.21
C ARG A 214 32.54 -11.40 -0.90
N LYS A 215 32.69 -12.53 -0.20
CA LYS A 215 31.56 -13.34 0.28
C LYS A 215 30.76 -12.59 1.36
N LEU A 216 31.42 -11.96 2.33
CA LEU A 216 30.78 -11.15 3.37
C LEU A 216 30.08 -9.92 2.78
N ALA A 217 30.71 -9.22 1.84
CA ALA A 217 30.10 -8.10 1.12
C ALA A 217 28.81 -8.52 0.39
N ARG A 218 28.83 -9.69 -0.24
CA ARG A 218 27.65 -10.26 -0.92
C ARG A 218 26.54 -10.57 0.08
N LEU A 219 26.86 -11.25 1.20
CA LEU A 219 25.88 -11.57 2.24
C LEU A 219 25.29 -10.30 2.88
N ALA A 220 26.14 -9.31 3.21
CA ALA A 220 25.69 -8.03 3.74
C ALA A 220 24.81 -7.27 2.74
N SER A 221 25.16 -7.29 1.45
CA SER A 221 24.33 -6.67 0.41
C SER A 221 22.96 -7.33 0.27
N MET A 222 22.86 -8.66 0.44
CA MET A 222 21.57 -9.36 0.46
C MET A 222 20.71 -8.96 1.66
N ILE A 223 21.31 -8.82 2.86
CA ILE A 223 20.58 -8.41 4.06
C ILE A 223 20.05 -6.98 3.90
N VAL A 224 20.89 -6.05 3.43
CA VAL A 224 20.45 -4.66 3.19
C VAL A 224 19.39 -4.63 2.09
N LEU A 225 19.53 -5.42 1.03
CA LEU A 225 18.50 -5.54 -0.01
C LEU A 225 17.17 -6.02 0.57
N LEU A 226 17.17 -7.01 1.47
CA LEU A 226 15.96 -7.48 2.15
C LEU A 226 15.32 -6.39 3.01
N GLN A 227 16.11 -5.58 3.72
CA GLN A 227 15.58 -4.47 4.52
C GLN A 227 14.99 -3.36 3.65
N VAL A 228 15.68 -3.01 2.56
CA VAL A 228 15.18 -2.06 1.55
C VAL A 228 13.91 -2.58 0.91
N LEU A 229 13.84 -3.88 0.59
CA LEU A 229 12.66 -4.51 0.03
C LEU A 229 11.49 -4.46 1.01
N LYS A 230 11.71 -4.73 2.31
CA LYS A 230 10.67 -4.58 3.35
C LYS A 230 10.14 -3.15 3.46
N LEU A 231 11.01 -2.15 3.32
CA LEU A 231 10.63 -0.75 3.38
C LEU A 231 9.86 -0.29 2.11
N LEU A 232 10.26 -0.79 0.94
CA LEU A 232 9.69 -0.39 -0.36
C LEU A 232 8.51 -1.24 -0.82
N LEU A 233 8.31 -2.44 -0.26
CA LEU A 233 7.18 -3.32 -0.57
C LEU A 233 5.82 -2.63 -0.39
N PRO A 234 5.56 -1.95 0.76
CA PRO A 234 4.33 -1.18 0.94
C PRO A 234 4.15 -0.08 -0.11
N MET A 235 5.24 0.55 -0.58
CA MET A 235 5.18 1.61 -1.59
C MET A 235 4.81 1.11 -2.98
N LEU A 236 5.02 -0.16 -3.30
CA LEU A 236 4.71 -0.70 -4.62
C LEU A 236 3.21 -0.89 -4.87
N MET A 237 2.37 -0.80 -3.81
CA MET A 237 0.91 -0.97 -3.89
C MET A 237 0.52 -2.06 -4.88
N LEU A 238 1.12 -3.24 -4.73
CA LEU A 238 0.82 -4.36 -5.61
C LEU A 238 -0.67 -4.67 -5.46
N PRO A 239 -1.42 -4.85 -6.56
CA PRO A 239 -2.80 -5.30 -6.47
C PRO A 239 -2.80 -6.62 -5.70
N ILE A 240 -3.40 -6.59 -4.52
CA ILE A 240 -3.63 -7.77 -3.72
C ILE A 240 -4.88 -8.40 -4.34
N GLU A 241 -4.70 -9.50 -5.08
CA GLU A 241 -5.81 -10.32 -5.57
C GLU A 241 -6.48 -11.09 -4.41
#